data_AF-A0A954RGY1-F1
#
_entry.id   AF-A0A954RGY1-F1
#
_cell.length_a   1.000
_cell.length_b   1.000
_cell.length_c   1.000
_cell.angle_alpha   90.00
_cell.angle_beta   90.00
_cell.angle_gamma   90.00
#
_symmetry.space_group_name_H-M   'P 1'
#
loop_
_entity.id
_entity.type
_entity.pdbx_description
1 polymer ?
#
loop_
_entity_poly.entity_id
_entity_poly.type
_entity_poly.pdbx_seq_one_letter_code
_entity_poly.pdbx_strand_id
1 'polypeptide(L)'
;MTRLFQVLFLVLLSTTVTETYADDEAKLLGALPNDFEVHAVGTYGGSQHLDVQLDDSGHETVQAEVVVNHPHKPVLLVLTAYEPTLWRVGRTANTEVVGVLVSGYHTQALVGIPQKTPHAIASCEKKGPFPHFYAHKAGPELLAMNDVVKTLVGKEIESFTNKPVNGVFFVGTTPPVEAEIVYSNELTISDYATVSRPLAGQRGVDELVKDGKLRLATQAEIDAWAEKASEEYKRFNPDLRVEHRMRKGRTYIALIEFVLPNGMYGANSRAFIIPNDLPVPTGPMCHNTLYFMDGTAQGPGLGDGRQSTRPN
;
A
#
# COMPACT_ATOMS: atom_id res chain seq x y z
N MET A 1 -10.38 37.81 -62.11
CA MET A 1 -11.35 38.05 -61.02
C MET A 1 -11.53 36.73 -60.27
N THR A 2 -10.76 36.51 -59.19
CA THR A 2 -11.22 36.51 -57.77
C THR A 2 -12.09 35.29 -57.44
N ARG A 3 -11.83 34.40 -56.47
CA ARG A 3 -10.92 34.34 -55.31
C ARG A 3 -10.56 32.86 -55.06
N LEU A 4 -9.29 32.58 -54.75
CA LEU A 4 -8.81 31.31 -54.20
C LEU A 4 -9.00 31.35 -52.67
N PHE A 5 -9.58 30.29 -52.09
CA PHE A 5 -9.64 30.10 -50.64
C PHE A 5 -8.25 29.75 -50.09
N GLN A 6 -7.76 30.57 -49.17
CA GLN A 6 -6.54 30.32 -48.39
C GLN A 6 -6.90 29.34 -47.26
N VAL A 7 -6.32 28.14 -47.29
CA VAL A 7 -6.32 27.22 -46.14
C VAL A 7 -5.11 27.57 -45.29
N LEU A 8 -5.36 28.14 -44.12
CA LEU A 8 -4.35 28.44 -43.11
C LEU A 8 -4.07 27.16 -42.30
N PHE A 9 -2.95 26.49 -42.59
CA PHE A 9 -2.44 25.42 -41.74
C PHE A 9 -1.72 26.05 -40.54
N LEU A 10 -2.35 25.99 -39.37
CA LEU A 10 -1.72 26.33 -38.10
C LEU A 10 -0.89 25.12 -37.67
N VAL A 11 0.41 25.13 -37.94
CA VAL A 11 1.35 24.16 -37.37
C VAL A 11 1.63 24.60 -35.93
N LEU A 12 0.93 23.97 -34.98
CA LEU A 12 1.32 23.97 -33.57
C LEU A 12 2.61 23.16 -33.44
N LEU A 13 3.75 23.85 -33.39
CA LEU A 13 5.00 23.31 -32.90
C LEU A 13 4.81 22.93 -31.43
N SER A 14 4.43 21.67 -31.18
CA SER A 14 4.55 21.08 -29.86
C SER A 14 6.03 20.95 -29.55
N THR A 15 6.53 21.89 -28.75
CA THR A 15 7.84 21.77 -28.11
C THR A 15 7.71 20.66 -27.08
N THR A 16 8.07 19.44 -27.48
CA THR A 16 8.34 18.37 -26.50
C THR A 16 9.57 18.80 -25.72
N VAL A 17 9.31 19.29 -24.50
CA VAL A 17 10.30 19.34 -23.43
C VAL A 17 10.73 17.90 -23.19
N THR A 18 11.82 17.49 -23.82
CA THR A 18 12.64 16.38 -23.34
C THR A 18 13.26 16.85 -22.03
N GLU A 19 12.52 16.67 -20.95
CA GLU A 19 13.06 16.77 -19.60
C GLU A 19 14.25 15.83 -19.49
N THR A 20 15.36 16.44 -19.13
CA THR A 20 16.69 15.90 -18.97
C THR A 20 16.73 14.87 -17.84
N TYR A 21 16.52 13.59 -18.15
CA TYR A 21 16.83 12.47 -17.24
C TYR A 21 18.29 12.02 -17.33
N ALA A 22 19.05 12.47 -18.32
CA ALA A 22 20.35 11.88 -18.65
C ALA A 22 21.55 12.40 -17.82
N ASP A 23 21.44 13.56 -17.15
CA ASP A 23 22.59 14.18 -16.46
C ASP A 23 22.59 13.99 -14.92
N ASP A 24 21.47 13.58 -14.31
CA ASP A 24 21.35 13.29 -12.86
C ASP A 24 21.45 11.78 -12.52
N GLU A 25 21.60 10.90 -13.53
CA GLU A 25 21.82 9.45 -13.33
C GLU A 25 23.22 9.13 -12.76
N ALA A 26 24.09 10.14 -12.64
CA ALA A 26 25.42 10.01 -12.05
C ALA A 26 25.36 9.85 -10.51
N LYS A 27 25.19 8.58 -10.10
CA LYS A 27 25.42 7.99 -8.76
C LYS A 27 24.25 7.97 -7.77
N LEU A 28 23.10 7.43 -8.18
CA LEU A 28 21.99 7.07 -7.28
C LEU A 28 22.47 6.32 -6.00
N LEU A 29 23.40 5.37 -6.16
CA LEU A 29 23.97 4.57 -5.07
C LEU A 29 25.41 4.95 -4.72
N GLY A 30 25.88 6.13 -5.12
CA GLY A 30 27.28 6.51 -4.92
C GLY A 30 28.25 5.68 -5.80
N ALA A 31 29.47 5.49 -5.31
CA ALA A 31 30.46 4.65 -5.96
C ALA A 31 30.32 3.19 -5.48
N LEU A 32 29.87 2.31 -6.38
CA LEU A 32 29.88 0.86 -6.17
C LEU A 32 31.27 0.28 -6.50
N PRO A 33 31.67 -0.86 -5.91
CA PRO A 33 32.88 -1.56 -6.36
C PRO A 33 32.75 -2.00 -7.82
N ASN A 34 33.86 -2.24 -8.51
CA ASN A 34 33.82 -2.68 -9.91
C ASN A 34 33.32 -4.12 -10.08
N ASP A 35 33.57 -4.96 -9.08
CA ASP A 35 33.24 -6.38 -9.10
C ASP A 35 32.15 -6.70 -8.06
N PHE A 36 30.91 -6.80 -8.54
CA PHE A 36 29.73 -7.21 -7.78
C PHE A 36 28.77 -7.96 -8.70
N GLU A 37 27.87 -8.71 -8.09
CA GLU A 37 26.73 -9.35 -8.75
C GLU A 37 25.41 -8.72 -8.31
N VAL A 38 24.44 -8.73 -9.23
CA VAL A 38 23.11 -8.18 -8.98
C VAL A 38 22.14 -9.34 -8.81
N HIS A 39 21.51 -9.43 -7.63
CA HIS A 39 20.52 -10.45 -7.35
C HIS A 39 19.19 -9.80 -6.99
N ALA A 40 18.12 -10.26 -7.62
CA ALA A 40 16.79 -9.71 -7.44
C ALA A 40 15.88 -10.66 -6.66
N VAL A 41 15.02 -10.09 -5.82
CA VAL A 41 13.97 -10.78 -5.09
C VAL A 41 12.64 -10.12 -5.42
N GLY A 42 11.66 -10.92 -5.85
CA GLY A 42 10.33 -10.42 -6.20
C GLY A 42 9.21 -11.22 -5.56
N THR A 43 8.23 -10.55 -4.99
CA THR A 43 7.05 -11.18 -4.38
C THR A 43 5.79 -10.37 -4.63
N TYR A 44 4.61 -10.97 -4.51
CA TYR A 44 3.39 -10.17 -4.46
C TYR A 44 3.30 -9.40 -3.14
N GLY A 45 3.57 -10.09 -2.01
CA GLY A 45 3.70 -9.49 -0.69
C GLY A 45 4.58 -10.34 0.24
N GLY A 46 4.77 -9.89 1.46
CA GLY A 46 5.48 -10.59 2.53
C GLY A 46 4.72 -11.77 3.13
N SER A 47 5.41 -12.54 3.97
CA SER A 47 4.87 -13.73 4.65
C SER A 47 4.30 -13.42 6.04
N GLN A 48 4.64 -12.27 6.60
CA GLN A 48 4.21 -11.84 7.94
C GLN A 48 3.46 -10.52 7.86
N HIS A 49 2.30 -10.44 8.52
CA HIS A 49 1.56 -9.20 8.67
C HIS A 49 2.14 -8.35 9.80
N LEU A 50 2.21 -7.03 9.62
CA LEU A 50 2.68 -6.10 10.65
C LEU A 50 1.52 -5.29 11.24
N ASP A 51 1.65 -4.91 12.51
CA ASP A 51 0.72 -4.02 13.23
C ASP A 51 1.11 -2.54 13.02
N VAL A 52 1.33 -2.17 11.76
CA VAL A 52 1.73 -0.81 11.35
C VAL A 52 1.28 -0.59 9.91
N GLN A 53 1.14 0.66 9.50
CA GLN A 53 0.73 1.01 8.15
C GLN A 53 1.77 1.93 7.48
N LEU A 54 2.36 1.46 6.37
CA LEU A 54 3.33 2.26 5.60
C LEU A 54 2.65 3.36 4.76
N ASP A 55 1.43 3.13 4.28
CA ASP A 55 0.73 4.05 3.38
C ASP A 55 -0.81 3.95 3.40
N ASP A 56 -1.45 4.79 2.58
CA ASP A 56 -2.89 4.88 2.41
C ASP A 56 -3.39 4.10 1.18
N SER A 57 -2.68 3.04 0.77
CA SER A 57 -3.12 2.16 -0.33
C SER A 57 -4.40 1.39 -0.01
N GLY A 58 -4.69 1.21 1.29
CA GLY A 58 -5.73 0.31 1.77
C GLY A 58 -5.30 -1.16 1.80
N HIS A 59 -4.03 -1.43 1.57
CA HIS A 59 -3.42 -2.74 1.72
C HIS A 59 -2.73 -2.87 3.07
N GLU A 60 -2.68 -4.08 3.63
CA GLU A 60 -1.98 -4.30 4.89
C GLU A 60 -0.47 -4.27 4.69
N THR A 61 0.26 -3.71 5.65
CA THR A 61 1.72 -3.81 5.62
C THR A 61 2.18 -5.21 5.99
N VAL A 62 3.04 -5.76 5.15
CA VAL A 62 3.63 -7.10 5.31
C VAL A 62 5.15 -7.03 5.38
N GLN A 63 5.79 -8.02 5.99
CA GLN A 63 7.24 -8.16 6.05
C GLN A 63 7.70 -9.32 5.16
N ALA A 64 8.73 -9.07 4.37
CA ALA A 64 9.47 -10.07 3.60
C ALA A 64 10.88 -10.21 4.17
N GLU A 65 11.25 -11.44 4.55
CA GLU A 65 12.57 -11.76 5.09
C GLU A 65 13.51 -12.19 3.94
N VAL A 66 14.66 -11.55 3.84
CA VAL A 66 15.67 -11.82 2.80
C VAL A 66 16.99 -12.14 3.49
N VAL A 67 17.59 -13.30 3.18
CA VAL A 67 18.89 -13.70 3.70
C VAL A 67 19.87 -13.84 2.54
N VAL A 68 20.94 -13.04 2.57
CA VAL A 68 22.01 -13.08 1.58
C VAL A 68 23.15 -13.95 2.10
N ASN A 69 23.48 -14.98 1.33
CA ASN A 69 24.64 -15.82 1.57
C ASN A 69 25.42 -15.99 0.26
N HIS A 70 26.38 -15.09 0.09
CA HIS A 70 27.21 -14.97 -1.11
C HIS A 70 28.66 -14.61 -0.73
N PRO A 71 29.42 -15.55 -0.14
CA PRO A 71 30.70 -15.24 0.50
C PRO A 71 31.86 -14.92 -0.45
N HIS A 72 31.68 -15.12 -1.76
CA HIS A 72 32.76 -15.02 -2.75
C HIS A 72 32.72 -13.73 -3.55
N LYS A 73 31.61 -12.98 -3.49
CA LYS A 73 31.46 -11.77 -4.28
C LYS A 73 30.48 -10.80 -3.63
N PRO A 74 30.76 -9.50 -3.64
CA PRO A 74 29.81 -8.50 -3.15
C PRO A 74 28.50 -8.51 -3.95
N VAL A 75 27.40 -8.26 -3.26
CA VAL A 75 26.03 -8.34 -3.81
C VAL A 75 25.36 -6.98 -3.79
N LEU A 76 24.80 -6.59 -4.93
CA LEU A 76 23.76 -5.57 -5.01
C LEU A 76 22.39 -6.25 -5.04
N LEU A 77 21.52 -5.88 -4.10
CA LEU A 77 20.17 -6.43 -4.03
C LEU A 77 19.17 -5.55 -4.80
N VAL A 78 18.25 -6.19 -5.50
CA VAL A 78 17.07 -5.55 -6.08
C VAL A 78 15.83 -6.19 -5.49
N LEU A 79 15.02 -5.45 -4.73
CA LEU A 79 13.86 -5.96 -4.01
C LEU A 79 12.59 -5.37 -4.59
N THR A 80 11.58 -6.19 -4.86
CA THR A 80 10.33 -5.73 -5.49
C THR A 80 9.07 -6.42 -4.96
N ALA A 81 8.04 -5.65 -4.59
CA ALA A 81 6.74 -6.17 -4.16
C ALA A 81 5.53 -5.37 -4.67
N TYR A 82 4.35 -6.01 -4.69
CA TYR A 82 3.10 -5.29 -4.95
C TYR A 82 2.62 -4.61 -3.66
N GLU A 83 2.37 -5.40 -2.62
CA GLU A 83 1.88 -4.99 -1.32
C GLU A 83 2.84 -3.99 -0.62
N PRO A 84 2.33 -3.13 0.30
CA PRO A 84 3.19 -2.34 1.16
C PRO A 84 4.10 -3.26 1.97
N THR A 85 5.41 -3.24 1.70
CA THR A 85 6.33 -4.28 2.17
C THR A 85 7.52 -3.69 2.93
N LEU A 86 7.72 -4.18 4.16
CA LEU A 86 8.96 -4.04 4.90
C LEU A 86 9.92 -5.18 4.52
N TRP A 87 11.01 -4.83 3.86
CA TRP A 87 12.09 -5.76 3.56
C TRP A 87 13.06 -5.83 4.73
N ARG A 88 13.15 -7.00 5.37
CA ARG A 88 14.14 -7.26 6.41
C ARG A 88 15.27 -8.08 5.81
N VAL A 89 16.43 -7.43 5.64
CA VAL A 89 17.59 -8.03 4.97
C VAL A 89 18.63 -8.45 6.01
N GLY A 90 18.97 -9.73 6.03
CA GLY A 90 20.07 -10.30 6.78
C GLY A 90 21.16 -10.81 5.87
N ARG A 91 22.36 -10.99 6.42
CA ARG A 91 23.49 -11.58 5.69
C ARG A 91 24.29 -12.55 6.55
N THR A 92 24.93 -13.52 5.93
CA THR A 92 25.98 -14.32 6.60
C THR A 92 27.25 -13.49 6.77
N ALA A 93 28.09 -13.85 7.76
CA ALA A 93 29.24 -13.05 8.17
C ALA A 93 30.21 -12.67 7.02
N ASN A 94 30.44 -13.59 6.08
CA ASN A 94 31.37 -13.42 4.97
C ASN A 94 30.73 -12.84 3.69
N THR A 95 29.47 -12.43 3.76
CA THR A 95 28.75 -11.84 2.62
C THR A 95 28.78 -10.32 2.73
N GLU A 96 29.08 -9.63 1.63
CA GLU A 96 29.03 -8.17 1.56
C GLU A 96 27.84 -7.72 0.71
N VAL A 97 26.97 -6.88 1.27
CA VAL A 97 25.89 -6.20 0.52
C VAL A 97 26.34 -4.77 0.25
N VAL A 98 26.62 -4.45 -1.02
CA VAL A 98 27.22 -3.18 -1.44
C VAL A 98 26.18 -2.12 -1.81
N GLY A 99 24.94 -2.54 -2.03
CA GLY A 99 23.83 -1.62 -2.21
C GLY A 99 22.49 -2.34 -2.33
N VAL A 100 21.40 -1.58 -2.18
CA VAL A 100 20.03 -2.09 -2.29
C VAL A 100 19.16 -1.13 -3.10
N LEU A 101 18.55 -1.63 -4.17
CA LEU A 101 17.44 -0.97 -4.84
C LEU A 101 16.13 -1.61 -4.39
N VAL A 102 15.18 -0.81 -3.91
CA VAL A 102 13.86 -1.30 -3.53
C VAL A 102 12.81 -0.63 -4.39
N SER A 103 12.00 -1.42 -5.08
CA SER A 103 10.86 -0.92 -5.82
C SER A 103 9.58 -1.71 -5.58
N GLY A 104 8.49 -1.29 -6.18
CA GLY A 104 7.19 -1.93 -5.96
C GLY A 104 6.01 -1.04 -6.27
N TYR A 105 4.82 -1.60 -6.16
CA TYR A 105 3.60 -0.86 -6.46
C TYR A 105 3.25 0.11 -5.33
N HIS A 106 3.04 -0.42 -4.13
CA HIS A 106 2.78 0.34 -2.91
C HIS A 106 4.08 0.71 -2.17
N THR A 107 3.97 1.40 -1.05
CA THR A 107 5.12 1.90 -0.29
C THR A 107 5.99 0.76 0.23
N GLN A 108 7.29 0.90 -0.01
CA GLN A 108 8.30 -0.06 0.42
C GLN A 108 9.15 0.53 1.54
N ALA A 109 9.61 -0.33 2.44
CA ALA A 109 10.52 0.02 3.53
C ALA A 109 11.67 -0.99 3.60
N LEU A 110 12.82 -0.58 4.14
CA LEU A 110 14.03 -1.40 4.18
C LEU A 110 14.68 -1.34 5.56
N VAL A 111 14.94 -2.49 6.16
CA VAL A 111 15.64 -2.64 7.45
C VAL A 111 16.63 -3.80 7.40
N GLY A 112 17.48 -3.91 8.42
CA GLY A 112 18.45 -5.01 8.51
C GLY A 112 19.81 -4.73 7.87
N ILE A 113 19.97 -3.62 7.14
CA ILE A 113 21.26 -3.16 6.60
C ILE A 113 21.80 -1.95 7.39
N PRO A 114 23.13 -1.74 7.45
CA PRO A 114 23.70 -0.50 7.97
C PRO A 114 23.18 0.71 7.21
N GLN A 115 22.93 1.83 7.90
CA GLN A 115 22.41 3.06 7.28
C GLN A 115 23.38 3.59 6.20
N LYS A 116 24.68 3.36 6.39
CA LYS A 116 25.73 3.73 5.43
C LYS A 116 25.76 2.88 4.16
N THR A 117 25.09 1.72 4.13
CA THR A 117 25.00 0.91 2.91
C THR A 117 24.15 1.67 1.90
N PRO A 118 24.67 1.99 0.70
CA PRO A 118 23.91 2.73 -0.30
C PRO A 118 22.58 2.05 -0.62
N HIS A 119 21.49 2.79 -0.52
CA HIS A 119 20.18 2.27 -0.89
C HIS A 119 19.27 3.36 -1.45
N ALA A 120 18.36 2.96 -2.31
CA ALA A 120 17.36 3.84 -2.87
C ALA A 120 16.02 3.11 -2.96
N ILE A 121 14.94 3.84 -2.72
CA ILE A 121 13.57 3.31 -2.71
C ILE A 121 12.71 4.14 -3.66
N ALA A 122 11.98 3.48 -4.57
CA ALA A 122 10.98 4.12 -5.43
C ALA A 122 9.77 3.21 -5.59
N SER A 123 8.55 3.73 -5.44
CA SER A 123 7.32 2.95 -5.69
C SER A 123 6.41 3.63 -6.71
N CYS A 124 5.41 2.92 -7.23
CA CYS A 124 4.41 3.51 -8.12
C CYS A 124 3.70 4.69 -7.45
N GLU A 125 3.35 4.57 -6.16
CA GLU A 125 2.60 5.59 -5.41
C GLU A 125 3.47 6.73 -4.87
N LYS A 126 4.51 6.42 -4.10
CA LYS A 126 5.37 7.44 -3.46
C LYS A 126 6.37 8.07 -4.42
N LYS A 127 6.59 7.45 -5.59
CA LYS A 127 7.70 7.74 -6.51
C LYS A 127 9.04 7.64 -5.78
N GLY A 128 10.12 7.98 -6.46
CA GLY A 128 11.46 7.94 -5.89
C GLY A 128 12.49 8.45 -6.89
N PRO A 129 13.77 8.32 -6.55
CA PRO A 129 14.87 8.87 -7.35
C PRO A 129 15.17 8.06 -8.63
N PHE A 130 14.39 7.03 -8.93
CA PHE A 130 14.51 6.24 -10.17
C PHE A 130 13.13 5.78 -10.66
N PRO A 131 12.98 5.42 -11.95
CA PRO A 131 11.73 4.90 -12.48
C PRO A 131 11.27 3.65 -11.73
N HIS A 132 10.00 3.65 -11.29
CA HIS A 132 9.39 2.50 -10.62
C HIS A 132 9.44 1.26 -11.53
N PHE A 133 9.68 0.10 -10.90
CA PHE A 133 9.50 -1.21 -11.51
C PHE A 133 8.83 -2.18 -10.51
N TYR A 134 8.17 -3.21 -11.05
CA TYR A 134 7.62 -4.28 -10.24
C TYR A 134 7.63 -5.60 -11.02
N ALA A 135 8.28 -6.62 -10.47
CA ALA A 135 8.21 -7.99 -10.96
C ALA A 135 8.21 -8.99 -9.80
N HIS A 136 7.36 -10.02 -9.88
CA HIS A 136 7.32 -11.13 -8.91
C HIS A 136 7.28 -12.51 -9.58
N LYS A 137 7.31 -12.56 -10.91
CA LYS A 137 7.25 -13.77 -11.72
C LYS A 137 7.91 -13.51 -13.08
N ALA A 138 8.21 -14.59 -13.80
CA ALA A 138 8.67 -14.48 -15.18
C ALA A 138 7.58 -13.81 -16.04
N GLY A 139 7.97 -12.77 -16.77
CA GLY A 139 7.08 -11.97 -17.60
C GLY A 139 7.80 -10.74 -18.18
N PRO A 140 7.14 -9.98 -19.07
CA PRO A 140 7.70 -8.76 -19.64
C PRO A 140 8.17 -7.74 -18.60
N GLU A 141 7.51 -7.69 -17.44
CA GLU A 141 7.85 -6.77 -16.35
C GLU A 141 9.22 -7.08 -15.73
N LEU A 142 9.61 -8.36 -15.68
CA LEU A 142 10.95 -8.77 -15.22
C LEU A 142 12.04 -8.31 -16.20
N LEU A 143 11.77 -8.36 -17.51
CA LEU A 143 12.71 -7.86 -18.52
C LEU A 143 12.84 -6.34 -18.45
N ALA A 144 11.72 -5.62 -18.34
CA ALA A 144 11.72 -4.17 -18.17
C ALA A 144 12.44 -3.75 -16.87
N MET A 145 12.25 -4.49 -15.78
CA MET A 145 13.00 -4.28 -14.54
C MET A 145 14.51 -4.46 -14.75
N ASN A 146 14.93 -5.51 -15.47
CA ASN A 146 16.34 -5.73 -15.78
C ASN A 146 16.94 -4.56 -16.59
N ASP A 147 16.21 -4.02 -17.55
CA ASP A 147 16.67 -2.86 -18.33
C ASP A 147 16.86 -1.61 -17.45
N VAL A 148 15.92 -1.34 -16.54
CA VAL A 148 16.06 -0.22 -15.59
C VAL A 148 17.25 -0.45 -14.66
N VAL A 149 17.39 -1.63 -14.08
CA VAL A 149 18.51 -1.97 -13.20
C VAL A 149 19.84 -1.82 -13.93
N LYS A 150 19.93 -2.32 -15.17
CA LYS A 150 21.12 -2.20 -16.01
C LYS A 150 21.51 -0.75 -16.28
N THR A 151 20.53 0.12 -16.54
CA THR A 151 20.77 1.57 -16.67
C THR A 151 21.30 2.18 -15.37
N LEU A 152 20.71 1.82 -14.22
CA LEU A 152 21.06 2.41 -12.93
C LEU A 152 22.42 1.97 -12.39
N VAL A 153 22.82 0.70 -12.60
CA VAL A 153 24.01 0.12 -11.95
C VAL A 153 25.03 -0.47 -12.93
N GLY A 154 24.74 -0.43 -14.23
CA GLY A 154 25.64 -0.91 -15.29
C GLY A 154 25.76 -2.44 -15.41
N LYS A 155 24.97 -3.20 -14.64
CA LYS A 155 24.96 -4.68 -14.64
C LYS A 155 23.55 -5.24 -14.73
N GLU A 156 23.42 -6.37 -15.41
CA GLU A 156 22.18 -7.14 -15.49
C GLU A 156 21.94 -7.93 -14.21
N ILE A 157 20.69 -8.34 -14.00
CA ILE A 157 20.28 -9.22 -12.91
C ILE A 157 20.80 -10.64 -13.21
N GLU A 158 21.67 -11.14 -12.34
CA GLU A 158 22.26 -12.48 -12.44
C GLU A 158 21.27 -13.58 -12.02
N SER A 159 20.46 -13.31 -10.99
CA SER A 159 19.45 -14.25 -10.52
C SER A 159 18.20 -13.55 -10.00
N PHE A 160 17.04 -14.18 -10.17
CA PHE A 160 15.77 -13.72 -9.64
C PHE A 160 15.12 -14.79 -8.75
N THR A 161 14.98 -14.49 -7.45
CA THR A 161 14.30 -15.36 -6.48
C THR A 161 12.90 -14.85 -6.21
N ASN A 162 11.89 -15.68 -6.45
CA ASN A 162 10.49 -15.29 -6.23
C ASN A 162 9.65 -16.28 -5.41
N LYS A 163 10.31 -17.26 -4.79
CA LYS A 163 9.67 -18.25 -3.93
C LYS A 163 10.43 -18.32 -2.62
N PRO A 164 9.80 -17.96 -1.48
CA PRO A 164 10.43 -18.11 -0.19
C PRO A 164 10.43 -19.58 0.25
N VAL A 165 11.43 -19.97 1.03
CA VAL A 165 11.50 -21.25 1.74
C VAL A 165 11.27 -20.98 3.21
N ASN A 166 10.21 -21.55 3.78
CA ASN A 166 9.79 -21.29 5.17
C ASN A 166 9.66 -19.78 5.49
N GLY A 167 9.14 -19.01 4.53
CA GLY A 167 8.93 -17.56 4.68
C GLY A 167 10.17 -16.69 4.43
N VAL A 168 11.32 -17.27 4.08
CA VAL A 168 12.59 -16.56 3.82
C VAL A 168 12.99 -16.66 2.36
N PHE A 169 13.37 -15.53 1.74
CA PHE A 169 13.99 -15.49 0.43
C PHE A 169 15.51 -15.58 0.57
N PHE A 170 16.09 -16.70 0.11
CA PHE A 170 17.54 -16.86 0.10
C PHE A 170 18.13 -16.32 -1.22
N VAL A 171 19.18 -15.50 -1.09
CA VAL A 171 19.97 -14.98 -2.21
C VAL A 171 21.35 -15.61 -2.16
N GLY A 172 21.81 -16.17 -3.29
CA GLY A 172 22.99 -17.04 -3.34
C GLY A 172 22.64 -18.47 -2.95
N THR A 173 23.46 -19.12 -2.13
CA THR A 173 23.19 -20.49 -1.65
C THR A 173 22.47 -20.45 -0.31
N THR A 174 21.54 -21.39 -0.07
CA THR A 174 20.93 -21.51 1.25
C THR A 174 22.01 -21.77 2.30
N PRO A 175 22.14 -20.91 3.33
CA PRO A 175 23.14 -21.13 4.37
C PRO A 175 22.82 -22.39 5.19
N PRO A 176 23.83 -23.03 5.80
CA PRO A 176 23.60 -24.06 6.81
C PRO A 176 22.66 -23.55 7.92
N VAL A 177 21.88 -24.44 8.51
CA VAL A 177 20.90 -24.09 9.58
C VAL A 177 21.57 -23.32 10.72
N GLU A 178 22.84 -23.62 11.00
CA GLU A 178 23.56 -23.08 12.16
C GLU A 178 24.35 -21.81 11.82
N ALA A 179 24.23 -21.32 10.58
CA ALA A 179 24.90 -20.11 10.16
C ALA A 179 24.30 -18.90 10.88
N GLU A 180 25.16 -18.08 11.47
CA GLU A 180 24.75 -16.81 12.05
C GLU A 180 24.29 -15.85 10.94
N ILE A 181 23.07 -15.33 11.09
CA ILE A 181 22.51 -14.29 10.22
C ILE A 181 22.58 -12.96 10.95
N VAL A 182 23.34 -12.03 10.39
CA VAL A 182 23.56 -10.70 10.95
C VAL A 182 22.57 -9.71 10.35
N TYR A 183 21.95 -8.92 11.23
CA TYR A 183 21.07 -7.80 10.89
C TYR A 183 21.58 -6.53 11.56
N SER A 184 21.52 -5.42 10.84
CA SER A 184 21.69 -4.08 11.40
C SER A 184 20.37 -3.56 11.96
N ASN A 185 20.45 -2.83 13.07
CA ASN A 185 19.31 -2.16 13.71
C ASN A 185 19.34 -0.62 13.48
N GLU A 186 20.20 -0.13 12.59
CA GLU A 186 20.36 1.31 12.32
C GLU A 186 19.20 1.92 11.53
N LEU A 187 18.56 1.12 10.67
CA LEU A 187 17.30 1.48 9.99
C LEU A 187 16.16 0.73 10.67
N THR A 188 15.10 1.46 10.99
CA THR A 188 13.93 0.96 11.69
C THR A 188 12.66 1.27 10.91
N ILE A 189 11.57 0.59 11.23
CA ILE A 189 10.29 0.83 10.56
C ILE A 189 9.77 2.26 10.78
N SER A 190 10.11 2.88 11.91
CA SER A 190 9.71 4.26 12.23
C SER A 190 10.34 5.30 11.30
N ASP A 191 11.42 4.94 10.59
CA ASP A 191 12.02 5.80 9.56
C ASP A 191 11.16 5.87 8.29
N TYR A 192 10.20 4.95 8.14
CA TYR A 192 9.34 4.82 6.95
C TYR A 192 7.85 4.99 7.25
N ALA A 193 7.39 4.48 8.40
CA ALA A 193 5.98 4.42 8.76
C ALA A 193 5.48 5.71 9.42
N THR A 194 4.20 6.03 9.20
CA THR A 194 3.50 7.05 9.98
C THR A 194 2.76 6.36 11.13
N VAL A 195 3.30 6.48 12.34
CA VAL A 195 2.91 5.69 13.54
C VAL A 195 1.43 5.86 13.95
N SER A 196 0.76 6.92 13.55
CA SER A 196 -0.62 7.21 13.97
C SER A 196 -1.72 6.73 13.00
N ARG A 197 -1.39 5.95 11.97
CA ARG A 197 -2.37 5.52 10.96
C ARG A 197 -3.11 4.24 11.41
N PRO A 198 -4.46 4.17 11.27
CA PRO A 198 -5.20 2.92 11.48
C PRO A 198 -4.72 1.82 10.54
N LEU A 199 -4.74 0.56 11.01
CA LEU A 199 -4.49 -0.60 10.16
C LEU A 199 -5.54 -0.68 9.03
N ALA A 200 -5.16 -1.24 7.88
CA ALA A 200 -6.08 -1.44 6.77
C ALA A 200 -7.11 -2.56 7.03
N GLY A 201 -8.26 -2.46 6.37
CA GLY A 201 -9.26 -3.52 6.26
C GLY A 201 -9.87 -3.95 7.60
N GLN A 202 -10.15 -5.26 7.72
CA GLN A 202 -10.79 -5.81 8.92
C GLN A 202 -9.91 -5.68 10.18
N ARG A 203 -8.59 -5.78 10.07
CA ARG A 203 -7.68 -5.61 11.21
C ARG A 203 -7.78 -4.21 11.82
N GLY A 204 -7.97 -3.17 10.99
CA GLY A 204 -8.28 -1.83 11.47
C GLY A 204 -9.59 -1.75 12.24
N VAL A 205 -10.63 -2.45 11.77
CA VAL A 205 -11.90 -2.53 12.52
C VAL A 205 -11.73 -3.27 13.84
N ASP A 206 -10.99 -4.39 13.84
CA ASP A 206 -10.73 -5.19 15.04
C ASP A 206 -9.96 -4.39 16.09
N GLU A 207 -8.99 -3.57 15.67
CA GLU A 207 -8.27 -2.64 16.54
C GLU A 207 -9.21 -1.59 17.14
N LEU A 208 -10.07 -0.97 16.34
CA LEU A 208 -11.07 -0.02 16.84
C LEU A 208 -12.05 -0.65 17.84
N VAL A 209 -12.40 -1.93 17.66
CA VAL A 209 -13.23 -2.68 18.62
C VAL A 209 -12.46 -2.97 19.90
N LYS A 210 -11.21 -3.44 19.78
CA LYS A 210 -10.32 -3.72 20.92
C LYS A 210 -10.09 -2.46 21.76
N ASP A 211 -9.94 -1.31 21.11
CA ASP A 211 -9.76 -0.01 21.75
C ASP A 211 -11.06 0.58 22.33
N GLY A 212 -12.20 -0.12 22.20
CA GLY A 212 -13.49 0.34 22.70
C GLY A 212 -14.08 1.53 21.93
N LYS A 213 -13.58 1.81 20.72
CA LYS A 213 -14.13 2.86 19.84
C LYS A 213 -15.36 2.40 19.09
N LEU A 214 -15.42 1.11 18.79
CA LEU A 214 -16.53 0.45 18.12
C LEU A 214 -17.02 -0.75 18.92
N ARG A 215 -18.27 -1.13 18.70
CA ARG A 215 -18.75 -2.48 18.98
C ARG A 215 -19.73 -2.93 17.92
N LEU A 216 -20.01 -4.23 17.86
CA LEU A 216 -21.10 -4.72 17.02
C LEU A 216 -22.42 -4.06 17.43
N ALA A 217 -23.18 -3.62 16.43
CA ALA A 217 -24.53 -3.13 16.61
C ALA A 217 -25.47 -4.30 16.94
N THR A 218 -26.39 -4.04 17.86
CA THR A 218 -27.50 -4.93 18.17
C THR A 218 -28.57 -4.82 17.07
N GLN A 219 -29.47 -5.81 17.01
CA GLN A 219 -30.60 -5.74 16.09
C GLN A 219 -31.53 -4.57 16.43
N ALA A 220 -31.71 -4.27 17.72
CA ALA A 220 -32.54 -3.16 18.17
C ALA A 220 -32.02 -1.80 17.69
N GLU A 221 -30.70 -1.60 17.62
CA GLU A 221 -30.10 -0.37 17.10
C GLU A 221 -30.28 -0.23 15.59
N ILE A 222 -30.14 -1.33 14.85
CA ILE A 222 -30.44 -1.38 13.41
C ILE A 222 -31.92 -1.06 13.16
N ASP A 223 -32.81 -1.64 13.97
CA ASP A 223 -34.26 -1.43 13.87
C ASP A 223 -34.63 0.02 14.24
N ALA A 224 -34.02 0.59 15.28
CA ALA A 224 -34.23 1.96 15.68
C ALA A 224 -33.84 2.96 14.57
N TRP A 225 -32.70 2.75 13.91
CA TRP A 225 -32.32 3.57 12.76
C TRP A 225 -33.35 3.44 11.63
N ALA A 226 -33.77 2.22 11.29
CA ALA A 226 -34.71 1.99 10.20
C ALA A 226 -36.08 2.59 10.47
N GLU A 227 -36.57 2.48 11.71
CA GLU A 227 -37.81 3.11 12.17
C GLU A 227 -37.72 4.64 12.03
N LYS A 228 -36.62 5.22 12.52
CA LYS A 228 -36.39 6.67 12.42
C LYS A 228 -36.37 7.14 10.97
N ALA A 229 -35.63 6.45 10.10
CA ALA A 229 -35.55 6.75 8.67
C ALA A 229 -36.92 6.61 7.96
N SER A 230 -37.86 5.85 8.53
CA SER A 230 -39.16 5.58 7.92
C SER A 230 -40.26 6.56 8.32
N GLU A 231 -40.04 7.38 9.36
CA GLU A 231 -41.06 8.26 9.95
C GLU A 231 -41.79 9.13 8.91
N GLU A 232 -41.06 9.74 7.96
CA GLU A 232 -41.65 10.61 6.94
C GLU A 232 -42.52 9.86 5.91
N TYR A 233 -42.24 8.57 5.70
CA TYR A 233 -42.94 7.73 4.72
C TYR A 233 -44.20 7.10 5.32
N LYS A 234 -44.26 6.98 6.65
CA LYS A 234 -45.43 6.39 7.35
C LYS A 234 -46.72 7.17 7.13
N ARG A 235 -46.64 8.44 6.74
CA ARG A 235 -47.81 9.22 6.30
C ARG A 235 -48.52 8.64 5.07
N PHE A 236 -47.79 7.90 4.23
CA PHE A 236 -48.33 7.27 3.03
C PHE A 236 -48.81 5.84 3.29
N ASN A 237 -48.09 5.11 4.16
CA ASN A 237 -48.50 3.79 4.65
C ASN A 237 -47.74 3.51 5.96
N PRO A 238 -48.43 3.27 7.09
CA PRO A 238 -47.80 3.04 8.40
C PRO A 238 -46.81 1.87 8.46
N ASP A 239 -46.95 0.89 7.56
CA ASP A 239 -46.12 -0.31 7.49
C ASP A 239 -44.86 -0.12 6.62
N LEU A 240 -44.69 1.05 5.97
CA LEU A 240 -43.49 1.31 5.17
C LEU A 240 -42.25 1.38 6.04
N ARG A 241 -41.19 0.75 5.51
CA ARG A 241 -39.87 0.73 6.13
C ARG A 241 -38.79 0.99 5.10
N VAL A 242 -37.88 1.91 5.41
CA VAL A 242 -36.71 2.20 4.57
C VAL A 242 -35.80 0.98 4.51
N GLU A 243 -35.44 0.59 3.30
CA GLU A 243 -34.47 -0.47 3.05
C GLU A 243 -33.05 -0.03 3.41
N HIS A 244 -32.30 -0.92 4.07
CA HIS A 244 -30.90 -0.69 4.40
C HIS A 244 -30.03 -1.93 4.15
N ARG A 245 -28.71 -1.71 4.10
CA ARG A 245 -27.72 -2.78 3.91
C ARG A 245 -27.09 -3.28 5.21
N MET A 246 -27.47 -2.71 6.35
CA MET A 246 -27.00 -3.16 7.67
C MET A 246 -27.36 -4.62 7.91
N ARG A 247 -26.41 -5.40 8.45
CA ARG A 247 -26.57 -6.81 8.80
C ARG A 247 -26.03 -7.04 10.21
N LYS A 248 -26.80 -7.70 11.07
CA LYS A 248 -26.34 -8.12 12.40
C LYS A 248 -25.04 -8.93 12.28
N GLY A 249 -24.05 -8.62 13.13
CA GLY A 249 -22.72 -9.23 13.08
C GLY A 249 -21.77 -8.64 12.03
N ARG A 250 -22.20 -7.65 11.24
CA ARG A 250 -21.35 -6.90 10.28
C ARG A 250 -21.51 -5.39 10.37
N THR A 251 -22.53 -4.92 11.08
CA THR A 251 -22.72 -3.51 11.40
C THR A 251 -22.09 -3.21 12.75
N TYR A 252 -21.35 -2.11 12.83
CA TYR A 252 -20.78 -1.59 14.06
C TYR A 252 -21.53 -0.32 14.48
N ILE A 253 -21.55 -0.02 15.77
CA ILE A 253 -21.98 1.28 16.30
C ILE A 253 -20.77 1.96 16.93
N ALA A 254 -20.63 3.26 16.66
CA ALA A 254 -19.60 4.09 17.24
C ALA A 254 -19.88 4.37 18.71
N LEU A 255 -18.84 4.24 19.54
CA LEU A 255 -18.90 4.53 20.97
C LEU A 255 -18.24 5.86 21.31
N ILE A 256 -17.17 6.20 20.58
CA ILE A 256 -16.48 7.48 20.63
C ILE A 256 -15.96 7.84 19.23
N GLU A 257 -15.34 9.01 19.08
CA GLU A 257 -14.71 9.44 17.84
C GLU A 257 -13.64 8.44 17.35
N PHE A 258 -13.61 8.21 16.05
CA PHE A 258 -12.64 7.32 15.40
C PHE A 258 -12.35 7.74 13.95
N VAL A 259 -11.25 7.19 13.41
CA VAL A 259 -10.86 7.33 12.00
C VAL A 259 -11.19 6.03 11.28
N LEU A 260 -11.83 6.13 10.12
CA LEU A 260 -12.14 4.98 9.27
C LEU A 260 -10.84 4.31 8.80
N PRO A 261 -10.73 2.97 8.95
CA PRO A 261 -9.68 2.20 8.31
C PRO A 261 -9.75 2.38 6.78
N ASN A 262 -8.59 2.48 6.14
CA ASN A 262 -8.52 2.36 4.69
C ASN A 262 -8.67 0.88 4.26
N GLY A 263 -8.77 0.57 2.97
CA GLY A 263 -8.86 -0.83 2.51
C GLY A 263 -10.23 -1.47 2.71
N MET A 264 -11.24 -0.67 3.02
CA MET A 264 -12.59 -1.13 3.34
C MET A 264 -13.44 -1.34 2.08
N TYR A 265 -12.92 -2.17 1.17
CA TYR A 265 -13.52 -2.51 -0.12
C TYR A 265 -14.10 -3.94 -0.13
N GLY A 266 -15.03 -4.22 -1.04
CA GLY A 266 -15.58 -5.56 -1.26
C GLY A 266 -16.05 -6.23 0.05
N ALA A 267 -15.48 -7.40 0.35
CA ALA A 267 -15.80 -8.17 1.56
C ALA A 267 -15.45 -7.46 2.88
N ASN A 268 -14.55 -6.47 2.85
CA ASN A 268 -14.15 -5.66 4.01
C ASN A 268 -15.05 -4.44 4.24
N SER A 269 -15.92 -4.07 3.28
CA SER A 269 -16.89 -2.97 3.50
C SER A 269 -17.77 -3.21 4.72
N ARG A 270 -18.01 -2.16 5.52
CA ARG A 270 -18.84 -2.22 6.73
C ARG A 270 -19.89 -1.12 6.75
N ALA A 271 -20.91 -1.36 7.56
CA ALA A 271 -21.88 -0.37 7.96
C ALA A 271 -21.53 0.12 9.37
N PHE A 272 -21.51 1.44 9.57
CA PHE A 272 -21.28 2.05 10.87
C PHE A 272 -22.49 2.90 11.25
N ILE A 273 -23.10 2.61 12.40
CA ILE A 273 -24.11 3.45 13.02
C ILE A 273 -23.39 4.53 13.82
N ILE A 274 -23.72 5.80 13.55
CA ILE A 274 -23.15 6.98 14.20
C ILE A 274 -24.24 7.61 15.09
N PRO A 275 -24.10 7.53 16.43
CA PRO A 275 -24.92 8.28 17.37
C PRO A 275 -24.94 9.79 17.08
N ASN A 276 -26.04 10.47 17.44
CA ASN A 276 -26.25 11.88 17.07
C ASN A 276 -25.27 12.85 17.73
N ASP A 277 -24.74 12.46 18.89
CA ASP A 277 -23.80 13.20 19.72
C ASP A 277 -22.33 12.98 19.31
N LEU A 278 -22.05 12.08 18.36
CA LEU A 278 -20.70 11.86 17.84
C LEU A 278 -20.48 12.57 16.50
N PRO A 279 -19.27 13.08 16.25
CA PRO A 279 -18.92 13.64 14.95
C PRO A 279 -18.91 12.56 13.87
N VAL A 280 -19.01 12.99 12.61
CA VAL A 280 -18.80 12.11 11.46
C VAL A 280 -17.35 11.60 11.52
N PRO A 281 -17.11 10.27 11.45
CA PRO A 281 -15.76 9.75 11.49
C PRO A 281 -14.94 10.26 10.30
N THR A 282 -13.66 10.56 10.54
CA THR A 282 -12.74 11.03 9.50
C THR A 282 -12.08 9.85 8.76
N GLY A 283 -11.26 10.13 7.75
CA GLY A 283 -10.57 9.10 6.95
C GLY A 283 -11.31 8.72 5.67
N PRO A 284 -10.74 7.81 4.86
CA PRO A 284 -11.30 7.44 3.57
C PRO A 284 -12.58 6.60 3.74
N MET A 285 -13.66 7.04 3.08
CA MET A 285 -14.95 6.35 3.13
C MET A 285 -14.91 4.96 2.48
N CYS A 286 -14.00 4.72 1.52
CA CYS A 286 -13.93 3.48 0.73
C CYS A 286 -15.33 3.02 0.27
N HIS A 287 -15.72 1.76 0.51
CA HIS A 287 -17.07 1.26 0.25
C HIS A 287 -17.95 1.16 1.51
N ASN A 288 -17.59 1.87 2.59
CA ASN A 288 -18.37 1.86 3.83
C ASN A 288 -19.66 2.67 3.68
N THR A 289 -20.62 2.41 4.57
CA THR A 289 -21.84 3.22 4.70
C THR A 289 -22.00 3.66 6.14
N LEU A 290 -22.14 4.97 6.35
CA LEU A 290 -22.45 5.58 7.63
C LEU A 290 -23.97 5.73 7.75
N TYR A 291 -24.52 5.32 8.88
CA TYR A 291 -25.94 5.40 9.22
C TYR A 291 -26.08 6.28 10.46
N PHE A 292 -26.62 7.48 10.31
CA PHE A 292 -26.76 8.42 11.43
C PHE A 292 -28.09 8.18 12.15
N MET A 293 -28.09 8.21 13.49
CA MET A 293 -29.29 7.94 14.30
C MET A 293 -30.44 8.94 14.13
N ASP A 294 -30.27 9.98 13.31
CA ASP A 294 -31.35 10.87 12.85
C ASP A 294 -32.16 10.31 11.66
N GLY A 295 -31.78 9.12 11.15
CA GLY A 295 -32.43 8.45 10.03
C GLY A 295 -31.74 8.69 8.68
N THR A 296 -30.70 9.52 8.63
CA THR A 296 -29.92 9.76 7.41
C THR A 296 -28.80 8.73 7.23
N ALA A 297 -28.25 8.63 6.02
CA ALA A 297 -27.13 7.76 5.72
C ALA A 297 -26.24 8.35 4.61
N GLN A 298 -24.96 8.00 4.64
CA GLN A 298 -23.94 8.44 3.68
C GLN A 298 -23.06 7.26 3.22
N GLY A 299 -22.82 7.13 1.92
CA GLY A 299 -21.90 6.13 1.36
C GLY A 299 -22.18 5.79 -0.10
N PRO A 300 -21.20 5.22 -0.83
CA PRO A 300 -21.30 4.95 -2.28
C PRO A 300 -22.32 3.87 -2.63
N GLY A 301 -22.78 3.07 -1.65
CA GLY A 301 -23.82 2.06 -1.84
C GLY A 301 -25.25 2.60 -1.78
N LEU A 302 -25.41 3.88 -1.45
CA LEU A 302 -26.71 4.55 -1.41
C LEU A 302 -26.94 5.15 -2.80
N GLY A 303 -27.98 4.69 -3.52
CA GLY A 303 -28.36 5.31 -4.80
C GLY A 303 -28.60 6.81 -4.64
N ASP A 304 -28.52 7.55 -5.73
CA ASP A 304 -28.48 9.03 -5.81
C ASP A 304 -29.54 9.75 -4.92
N GLY A 305 -30.72 9.14 -4.72
CA GLY A 305 -31.80 9.69 -3.89
C GLY A 305 -31.75 9.40 -2.38
N ARG A 306 -30.74 8.67 -1.86
CA ARG A 306 -30.59 8.35 -0.41
C ARG A 306 -29.39 9.03 0.23
N GLN A 307 -28.63 9.82 -0.52
CA GLN A 307 -27.56 10.66 0.02
C GLN A 307 -28.18 11.91 0.65
N SER A 308 -28.55 11.81 1.92
CA SER A 308 -28.85 12.98 2.75
C SER A 308 -27.58 13.30 3.52
N THR A 309 -26.82 14.29 3.06
CA THR A 309 -25.69 14.80 3.82
C THR A 309 -26.23 15.61 5.00
N ARG A 310 -25.72 15.35 6.20
CA ARG A 310 -25.87 16.30 7.31
C ARG A 310 -25.27 17.65 6.86
N PRO A 311 -25.95 18.78 7.05
CA PRO A 311 -25.27 20.07 6.97
C PRO A 311 -24.19 20.11 8.07
N ASN A 312 -23.00 20.58 7.70
CA ASN A 312 -21.86 20.78 8.61
C ASN A 312 -22.22 21.67 9.79
#